data_AF-A0A9D2E5B7-F1
#
_entry.id   AF-A0A9D2E5B7-F1
#
_cell.length_a   1.000
_cell.length_b   1.000
_cell.length_c   1.000
_cell.angle_alpha   90.00
_cell.angle_beta   90.00
_cell.angle_gamma   90.00
#
_symmetry.space_group_name_H-M   'P 1'
#
loop_
_entity.id
_entity.type
_entity.pdbx_description
1 polymer ?
#
loop_
_entity_poly.entity_id
_entity_poly.type
_entity_poly.pdbx_seq_one_letter_code
_entity_poly.pdbx_strand_id
1 'polypeptide(L)'
;MTWFGYTPAQWALFFFLYSFLGWIWESGYVSLREKRWMNRGFLNGPLLPIYGFGAVFILLFTLPVAANPLLVFLMGMAGATLLEYVTGSFLENTFHVRYWDYSMYRWNLHGHICLTASLFWGLFSLVQVRLIHPFFSGWVTALPAPVAGAAALALALPAAADALASVRGAGRRHPAL
;
A
#
# COMPACT_ATOMS: atom_id res chain seq x y z
N MET A 1 14.77 -12.45 15.34
CA MET A 1 13.91 -13.32 14.53
C MET A 1 13.71 -12.67 13.17
N THR A 2 13.93 -13.40 12.07
CA THR A 2 13.68 -12.93 10.71
C THR A 2 12.46 -13.65 10.12
N TRP A 3 11.64 -12.94 9.36
CA TRP A 3 10.47 -13.49 8.67
C TRP A 3 10.70 -13.30 7.16
N PHE A 4 10.71 -14.41 6.43
CA PHE A 4 11.07 -14.46 5.01
C PHE A 4 12.44 -13.80 4.70
N GLY A 5 13.40 -13.94 5.62
CA GLY A 5 14.75 -13.38 5.47
C GLY A 5 14.90 -11.94 5.94
N TYR A 6 13.83 -11.26 6.38
CA TYR A 6 13.88 -9.87 6.81
C TYR A 6 13.62 -9.70 8.31
N THR A 7 14.33 -8.75 8.92
CA THR A 7 14.08 -8.32 10.30
C THR A 7 12.83 -7.44 10.40
N PRO A 8 12.23 -7.26 11.60
CA PRO A 8 11.10 -6.35 11.78
C PRO A 8 11.40 -4.91 11.34
N ALA A 9 12.64 -4.44 11.56
CA ALA A 9 13.07 -3.12 11.11
C ALA A 9 13.07 -3.02 9.58
N GLN A 10 13.55 -4.05 8.87
CA GLN A 10 13.53 -4.07 7.41
C GLN A 10 12.09 -4.13 6.86
N TRP A 11 11.19 -4.87 7.50
CA TRP A 11 9.76 -4.85 7.17
C TRP A 11 9.14 -3.45 7.35
N ALA A 12 9.49 -2.75 8.43
CA ALA A 12 9.05 -1.37 8.64
C ALA A 12 9.61 -0.43 7.55
N LEU A 13 10.88 -0.60 7.16
CA LEU A 13 11.47 0.18 6.07
C LEU A 13 10.77 -0.10 4.73
N PHE A 14 10.42 -1.35 4.42
CA PHE A 14 9.61 -1.67 3.25
C PHE A 14 8.24 -1.01 3.31
N PHE A 15 7.57 -1.06 4.46
CA PHE A 15 6.30 -0.36 4.65
C PHE A 15 6.39 1.13 4.33
N PHE A 16 7.40 1.84 4.87
CA PHE A 16 7.58 3.27 4.60
C PHE A 16 7.96 3.55 3.15
N LEU A 17 8.83 2.73 2.57
CA LEU A 17 9.21 2.82 1.17
C LEU A 17 7.98 2.70 0.26
N TYR A 18 7.16 1.67 0.43
CA TYR A 18 5.97 1.48 -0.39
C TYR A 18 4.91 2.56 -0.14
N SER A 19 4.78 3.05 1.09
CA SER A 19 3.92 4.19 1.42
C SER A 19 4.36 5.48 0.70
N PHE A 20 5.67 5.68 0.58
CA PHE A 20 6.26 6.82 -0.13
C PHE A 20 6.13 6.67 -1.65
N LEU A 21 6.39 5.49 -2.20
CA LEU A 21 6.18 5.21 -3.63
C LEU A 21 4.72 5.39 -4.05
N GLY A 22 3.79 4.91 -3.22
CA GLY A 22 2.35 5.15 -3.41
C GLY A 22 2.00 6.64 -3.36
N TRP A 23 2.60 7.38 -2.44
CA TRP A 23 2.44 8.84 -2.39
C TRP A 23 2.98 9.53 -3.64
N ILE A 24 4.16 9.14 -4.15
CA ILE A 24 4.70 9.69 -5.41
C ILE A 24 3.73 9.41 -6.56
N TRP A 25 3.24 8.18 -6.67
CA TRP A 25 2.32 7.78 -7.73
C TRP A 25 1.04 8.63 -7.70
N GLU A 26 0.36 8.67 -6.56
CA GLU A 26 -0.96 9.30 -6.46
C GLU A 26 -0.88 10.83 -6.39
N SER A 27 -0.03 11.37 -5.52
CA SER A 27 0.14 12.83 -5.40
C SER A 27 0.80 13.39 -6.65
N GLY A 28 1.75 12.69 -7.25
CA GLY A 28 2.39 13.08 -8.51
C GLY A 28 1.40 13.08 -9.68
N TYR A 29 0.64 11.99 -9.85
CA TYR A 29 -0.38 11.90 -10.90
C TYR A 29 -1.41 13.04 -10.82
N VAL A 30 -1.94 13.30 -9.62
CA VAL A 30 -2.92 14.38 -9.41
C VAL A 30 -2.27 15.75 -9.58
N SER A 31 -1.05 15.95 -9.08
CA SER A 31 -0.36 17.24 -9.21
C SER A 31 -0.04 17.59 -10.67
N LEU A 32 0.30 16.59 -11.48
CA LEU A 32 0.52 16.77 -12.93
C LEU A 32 -0.79 17.10 -13.66
N ARG A 33 -1.89 16.41 -13.31
CA ARG A 33 -3.20 16.65 -13.92
C ARG A 33 -3.76 18.03 -13.57
N GLU A 34 -3.64 18.43 -12.31
CA GLU A 34 -4.19 19.69 -11.79
C GLU A 34 -3.21 20.87 -11.94
N LYS A 35 -1.98 20.63 -12.43
CA LYS A 35 -0.87 21.60 -12.57
C LYS A 35 -0.56 22.38 -11.27
N ARG A 36 -0.90 21.81 -10.13
CA ARG A 36 -0.65 22.36 -8.80
C ARG A 36 -0.23 21.23 -7.88
N TRP A 37 0.70 21.51 -6.98
CA TRP A 37 1.12 20.51 -6.02
C TRP A 37 -0.01 20.17 -5.05
N MET A 38 -0.44 18.91 -5.04
CA MET A 38 -1.49 18.40 -4.16
C MET A 38 -1.00 17.19 -3.39
N ASN A 39 -1.08 17.26 -2.06
CA ASN A 39 -0.93 16.09 -1.21
C ASN A 39 -2.32 15.44 -1.04
N ARG A 40 -2.51 14.24 -1.60
CA ARG A 40 -3.77 13.50 -1.49
C ARG A 40 -3.86 12.61 -0.25
N GLY A 41 -2.76 12.44 0.47
CA GLY A 41 -2.72 11.60 1.67
C GLY A 41 -3.58 12.15 2.80
N PHE A 42 -4.11 11.25 3.62
CA PHE A 42 -4.70 11.63 4.91
C PHE A 42 -3.67 12.28 5.83
N LEU A 43 -2.43 11.78 5.76
CA LEU A 43 -1.26 12.31 6.45
C LEU A 43 -0.78 13.61 5.78
N ASN A 44 -0.25 14.54 6.58
CA ASN A 44 0.29 15.80 6.05
C ASN A 44 1.66 15.61 5.39
N GLY A 45 2.40 14.58 5.81
CA GLY A 45 3.67 14.17 5.23
C GLY A 45 3.52 13.38 3.92
N PRO A 46 4.66 13.06 3.26
CA PRO A 46 4.69 12.38 1.97
C PRO A 46 4.48 10.86 2.09
N LEU A 47 3.44 10.43 2.78
CA LEU A 47 3.18 9.00 3.03
C LEU A 47 1.71 8.69 2.81
N LEU A 48 1.43 7.67 1.98
CA LEU A 48 0.11 7.04 1.91
C LEU A 48 0.21 5.62 2.50
N PRO A 49 -0.10 5.45 3.80
CA PRO A 49 0.01 4.16 4.50
C PRO A 49 -0.73 2.99 3.82
N ILE A 50 -1.82 3.27 3.11
CA ILE A 50 -2.61 2.24 2.41
C ILE A 50 -1.77 1.46 1.39
N TYR A 51 -0.86 2.14 0.68
CA TYR A 51 0.07 1.47 -0.26
C TYR A 51 1.13 0.65 0.49
N GLY A 52 1.61 1.15 1.64
CA GLY A 52 2.52 0.40 2.51
C GLY A 52 1.90 -0.90 3.02
N PHE A 53 0.68 -0.82 3.57
CA PHE A 53 -0.04 -1.98 4.07
C PHE A 53 -0.37 -2.97 2.94
N GLY A 54 -0.90 -2.50 1.82
CA GLY A 54 -1.22 -3.35 0.67
C GLY A 54 0.02 -4.06 0.12
N ALA A 55 1.12 -3.33 -0.07
CA ALA A 55 2.36 -3.91 -0.57
C ALA A 55 2.96 -4.95 0.39
N VAL A 56 3.02 -4.66 1.69
CA VAL A 56 3.50 -5.64 2.69
C VAL A 56 2.59 -6.86 2.74
N PHE A 57 1.26 -6.66 2.71
CA PHE A 57 0.30 -7.76 2.68
C PHE A 57 0.53 -8.68 1.47
N ILE A 58 0.65 -8.12 0.27
CA ILE A 58 0.95 -8.91 -0.94
C ILE A 58 2.27 -9.66 -0.79
N LEU A 59 3.33 -9.02 -0.29
CA LEU A 59 4.63 -9.69 -0.08
C LEU A 59 4.53 -10.86 0.89
N LEU A 60 3.82 -10.71 2.02
CA LEU A 60 3.65 -11.79 2.99
C LEU A 60 2.97 -13.02 2.38
N PHE A 61 2.02 -12.82 1.47
CA PHE A 61 1.32 -13.92 0.78
C PHE A 61 2.11 -14.50 -0.40
N THR A 62 2.92 -13.70 -1.08
CA THR A 62 3.55 -14.10 -2.35
C THR A 62 5.03 -14.48 -2.24
N LEU A 63 5.76 -13.99 -1.22
CA LEU A 63 7.16 -14.36 -1.01
C LEU A 63 7.40 -15.87 -0.84
N PRO A 64 6.55 -16.65 -0.14
CA PRO A 64 6.72 -18.10 -0.05
C PRO A 64 6.74 -18.82 -1.40
N VAL A 65 6.08 -18.23 -2.41
CA VAL A 65 5.95 -18.78 -3.77
C VAL A 65 6.67 -17.93 -4.82
N ALA A 66 7.56 -17.02 -4.40
CA ALA A 66 8.19 -16.03 -5.28
C ALA A 66 8.89 -16.65 -6.50
N ALA A 67 9.38 -17.89 -6.38
CA ALA A 67 10.03 -18.64 -7.45
C ALA A 67 9.10 -19.00 -8.62
N ASN A 68 7.79 -19.16 -8.39
CA ASN A 68 6.81 -19.54 -9.40
C ASN A 68 5.95 -18.31 -9.81
N PRO A 69 6.13 -17.75 -11.01
CA PRO A 69 5.37 -16.57 -11.45
C PRO A 69 3.86 -16.80 -11.46
N LEU A 70 3.40 -17.99 -11.86
CA LEU A 70 1.98 -18.29 -11.90
C LEU A 70 1.37 -18.27 -10.49
N LEU A 71 2.07 -18.83 -9.50
CA LEU A 71 1.61 -18.79 -8.11
C LEU A 71 1.63 -17.37 -7.55
N VAL A 72 2.66 -16.57 -7.85
CA VAL A 72 2.70 -15.15 -7.46
C VAL A 72 1.52 -14.38 -8.05
N PHE A 73 1.21 -14.60 -9.32
CA PHE A 73 0.06 -13.99 -9.99
C PHE A 73 -1.25 -14.38 -9.30
N LEU A 74 -1.48 -15.68 -9.10
CA LEU A 74 -2.74 -16.18 -8.52
C LEU A 74 -2.92 -15.78 -7.06
N MET A 75 -1.88 -15.91 -6.24
CA MET A 75 -1.92 -15.54 -4.82
C MET A 75 -1.96 -14.02 -4.63
N GLY A 76 -1.24 -13.26 -5.46
CA GLY A 76 -1.29 -11.81 -5.46
C GLY A 76 -2.65 -11.28 -5.88
N MET A 77 -3.21 -11.82 -6.97
CA MET A 77 -4.58 -11.54 -7.41
C MET A 77 -5.58 -11.84 -6.30
N ALA A 78 -5.55 -13.04 -5.73
CA ALA A 78 -6.49 -13.45 -4.69
C ALA A 78 -6.35 -12.60 -3.42
N GLY A 79 -5.11 -12.36 -2.96
CA GLY A 79 -4.83 -11.57 -1.77
C GLY A 79 -5.26 -10.12 -1.90
N ALA A 80 -4.88 -9.46 -3.00
CA ALA A 80 -5.27 -8.07 -3.25
C ALA A 80 -6.79 -7.93 -3.46
N THR A 81 -7.41 -8.85 -4.19
CA THR A 81 -8.87 -8.86 -4.39
C THR A 81 -9.61 -9.08 -3.07
N LEU A 82 -9.11 -9.97 -2.20
CA LEU A 82 -9.69 -10.18 -0.88
C LEU A 82 -9.56 -8.92 -0.02
N LEU A 83 -8.38 -8.29 -0.01
CA LEU A 83 -8.14 -7.05 0.72
C LEU A 83 -9.05 -5.92 0.20
N GLU A 84 -9.19 -5.78 -1.11
CA GLU A 84 -10.07 -4.82 -1.77
C GLU A 84 -11.53 -5.09 -1.38
N TYR A 85 -12.01 -6.33 -1.47
CA TYR A 85 -13.39 -6.65 -1.10
C TYR A 85 -13.67 -6.36 0.37
N VAL A 86 -12.84 -6.88 1.28
CA VAL A 86 -13.03 -6.71 2.74
C VAL A 86 -12.97 -5.24 3.12
N THR A 87 -11.99 -4.49 2.60
CA THR A 87 -11.84 -3.06 2.89
C THR A 87 -12.99 -2.26 2.32
N GLY A 88 -13.38 -2.52 1.07
CA GLY A 88 -14.50 -1.84 0.42
C GLY A 88 -15.82 -2.07 1.15
N SER A 89 -16.15 -3.32 1.48
CA SER A 89 -17.36 -3.66 2.22
C SER A 89 -17.35 -3.11 3.65
N PHE A 90 -16.20 -3.14 4.34
CA PHE A 90 -16.08 -2.58 5.68
C PHE A 90 -16.36 -1.06 5.69
N LEU A 91 -15.79 -0.34 4.74
CA LEU A 91 -15.95 1.10 4.63
C LEU A 91 -17.38 1.50 4.28
N GLU A 92 -18.01 0.78 3.36
CA GLU A 92 -19.39 1.04 2.99
C GLU A 92 -20.37 0.73 4.13
N ASN A 93 -20.19 -0.39 4.83
CA ASN A 93 -21.07 -0.79 5.93
C ASN A 93 -20.91 0.06 7.19
N THR A 94 -19.69 0.55 7.46
CA THR A 94 -19.38 1.26 8.71
C THR A 94 -19.47 2.78 8.55
N PHE A 95 -19.03 3.30 7.41
CA PHE A 95 -18.92 4.74 7.17
C PHE A 95 -19.81 5.23 6.03
N HIS A 96 -20.51 4.33 5.32
CA HIS A 96 -21.31 4.67 4.13
C HIS A 96 -20.50 5.38 3.04
N VAL A 97 -19.19 5.08 2.97
CA VAL A 97 -18.26 5.65 1.98
C VAL A 97 -17.82 4.57 1.01
N ARG A 98 -17.82 4.89 -0.28
CA ARG A 98 -17.33 4.03 -1.35
C ARG A 98 -16.13 4.67 -2.05
N TYR A 99 -14.93 4.12 -1.84
CA TYR A 99 -13.69 4.64 -2.46
C TYR A 99 -13.54 4.23 -3.93
N TRP A 100 -14.10 3.09 -4.33
CA TRP A 100 -14.11 2.60 -5.69
C TRP A 100 -15.43 1.91 -5.99
N ASP A 101 -15.88 2.01 -7.25
CA ASP A 101 -17.13 1.40 -7.71
C ASP A 101 -16.92 0.71 -9.07
N TYR A 102 -17.01 -0.61 -9.04
CA TYR A 102 -16.93 -1.48 -10.21
C TYR A 102 -18.30 -2.00 -10.69
N SER A 103 -19.42 -1.40 -10.27
CA SER A 103 -20.78 -1.86 -10.61
C SER A 103 -21.03 -1.91 -12.12
N MET A 104 -20.36 -1.03 -12.89
CA MET A 104 -20.47 -0.96 -14.35
C MET A 104 -19.58 -1.97 -15.08
N TYR A 105 -18.73 -2.71 -14.37
CA TYR A 105 -17.82 -3.69 -14.96
C TYR A 105 -18.45 -5.07 -14.97
N ARG A 106 -18.12 -5.88 -15.99
CA ARG A 106 -18.56 -7.28 -16.08
C ARG A 106 -17.91 -8.12 -14.98
N TRP A 107 -18.64 -9.12 -14.50
CA TRP A 107 -18.21 -10.02 -13.43
C TRP A 107 -17.76 -9.27 -12.17
N ASN A 108 -18.50 -8.21 -11.82
CA ASN A 108 -18.32 -7.54 -10.54
C ASN A 108 -19.06 -8.29 -9.42
N LEU A 109 -18.61 -8.10 -8.19
CA LEU A 109 -19.28 -8.57 -6.98
C LEU A 109 -19.61 -7.37 -6.10
N HIS A 110 -20.91 -7.06 -5.96
CA HIS A 110 -21.44 -5.91 -5.21
C HIS A 110 -20.82 -4.55 -5.59
N GLY A 111 -20.22 -4.45 -6.79
CA GLY A 111 -19.43 -3.27 -7.18
C GLY A 111 -18.10 -3.09 -6.43
N HIS A 112 -17.75 -3.95 -5.47
CA HIS A 112 -16.52 -3.81 -4.68
C HIS A 112 -15.28 -4.37 -5.36
N ILE A 113 -15.44 -5.43 -6.16
CA ILE A 113 -14.37 -6.06 -6.94
C ILE A 113 -14.92 -6.41 -8.32
N CYS A 114 -14.04 -6.54 -9.31
CA CYS A 114 -14.37 -7.13 -10.60
C CYS A 114 -13.21 -7.95 -11.13
N LEU A 115 -13.49 -8.92 -12.00
CA LEU A 115 -12.45 -9.80 -12.55
C LEU A 115 -11.31 -9.01 -13.22
N THR A 116 -11.65 -7.95 -13.96
CA THR A 116 -10.64 -7.12 -14.63
C THR A 116 -9.67 -6.48 -13.64
N ALA A 117 -10.17 -5.88 -12.56
CA ALA A 117 -9.34 -5.31 -11.50
C ALA A 117 -8.50 -6.39 -10.82
N SER A 118 -9.09 -7.56 -10.50
CA SER A 118 -8.37 -8.70 -9.94
C SER A 118 -7.20 -9.16 -10.82
N LEU A 119 -7.39 -9.27 -12.13
CA LEU A 119 -6.32 -9.63 -13.06
C LEU A 119 -5.18 -8.59 -13.06
N PHE A 120 -5.52 -7.29 -13.03
CA PHE A 120 -4.53 -6.23 -12.87
C PHE A 120 -3.76 -6.36 -11.56
N TRP A 121 -4.43 -6.69 -10.45
CA TRP A 121 -3.75 -6.93 -9.18
C TRP A 121 -2.79 -8.11 -9.22
N GLY A 122 -3.12 -9.18 -9.95
CA GLY A 122 -2.21 -10.29 -10.20
C GLY A 122 -0.95 -9.86 -10.97
N LEU A 123 -1.11 -9.08 -12.04
CA LEU A 123 0.00 -8.52 -12.81
C LEU A 123 0.85 -7.56 -11.97
N PHE A 124 0.19 -6.70 -11.17
CA PHE A 124 0.88 -5.77 -10.29
C PHE A 124 1.69 -6.51 -9.23
N SER A 125 1.15 -7.60 -8.68
CA SER A 125 1.86 -8.46 -7.72
C SER A 125 3.11 -9.10 -8.34
N LEU A 126 3.05 -9.52 -9.61
CA LEU A 126 4.23 -9.98 -10.35
C LEU A 126 5.30 -8.89 -10.46
N VAL A 127 4.91 -7.69 -10.89
CA VAL A 127 5.81 -6.54 -11.01
C VAL A 127 6.43 -6.20 -9.65
N GLN A 128 5.61 -6.18 -8.60
CA GLN A 128 6.06 -5.91 -7.25
C GLN A 128 7.09 -6.95 -6.78
N VAL A 129 6.80 -8.24 -6.88
CA VAL A 129 7.66 -9.31 -6.35
C VAL A 129 8.92 -9.53 -7.19
N ARG A 130 8.85 -9.33 -8.51
CA ARG A 130 9.95 -9.67 -9.44
C ARG A 130 10.82 -8.48 -9.82
N LEU A 131 10.29 -7.26 -9.79
CA LEU A 131 11.02 -6.07 -10.24
C LEU A 131 11.23 -5.09 -9.08
N ILE A 132 10.16 -4.62 -8.46
CA ILE A 132 10.23 -3.54 -7.47
C ILE A 132 10.91 -4.04 -6.19
N HIS A 133 10.43 -5.15 -5.63
CA HIS A 133 10.93 -5.66 -4.36
C HIS A 133 12.40 -6.07 -4.42
N PRO A 134 12.89 -6.84 -5.42
CA PRO A 134 14.30 -7.19 -5.52
C PRO A 134 15.20 -5.97 -5.72
N PHE A 135 14.73 -4.97 -6.48
CA PHE A 135 15.47 -3.73 -6.67
C PHE A 135 15.71 -3.02 -5.34
N PHE A 136 14.68 -2.87 -4.50
CA PHE A 136 14.79 -2.14 -3.22
C PHE A 136 15.30 -2.99 -2.06
N SER A 137 15.02 -4.30 -2.05
CA SER A 137 15.43 -5.19 -0.96
C SER A 137 16.93 -5.23 -0.81
N GLY A 138 17.70 -5.22 -1.91
CA GLY A 138 19.16 -5.13 -1.88
C GLY A 138 19.66 -3.97 -1.02
N TRP A 139 19.13 -2.77 -1.22
CA TRP A 139 19.50 -1.58 -0.44
C TRP A 139 19.12 -1.71 1.04
N VAL A 140 17.91 -2.19 1.32
CA VAL A 140 17.41 -2.35 2.69
C VAL A 140 18.18 -3.43 3.45
N THR A 141 18.58 -4.51 2.77
CA THR A 141 19.38 -5.60 3.36
C THR A 141 20.85 -5.25 3.52
N ALA A 142 21.37 -4.28 2.76
CA ALA A 142 22.73 -3.80 2.89
C ALA A 142 22.95 -2.95 4.16
N LEU A 143 21.87 -2.45 4.78
CA LEU A 143 21.97 -1.66 6.01
C LEU A 143 22.39 -2.54 7.20
N PRO A 144 23.40 -2.14 7.99
CA PRO A 144 23.69 -2.78 9.26
C PRO A 144 22.47 -2.74 10.18
N ALA A 145 22.25 -3.80 10.97
CA ALA A 145 21.05 -3.92 11.81
C ALA A 145 20.76 -2.70 12.72
N PRO A 146 21.76 -2.07 13.38
CA PRO A 146 21.51 -0.86 14.16
C PRO A 146 21.03 0.32 13.31
N VAL A 147 21.58 0.46 12.09
CA VAL A 147 21.20 1.52 11.15
C VAL A 147 19.79 1.30 10.63
N ALA A 148 19.43 0.07 10.27
CA ALA A 148 18.08 -0.27 9.85
C ALA A 148 17.05 0.01 10.96
N GLY A 149 17.39 -0.35 12.21
CA GLY A 149 16.55 -0.06 13.37
C GLY A 149 16.38 1.44 13.63
N ALA A 150 17.48 2.20 13.59
CA ALA A 150 17.45 3.65 13.76
C ALA A 150 16.64 4.33 12.66
N ALA A 151 16.83 3.94 11.40
CA ALA A 151 16.07 4.46 10.26
C ALA A 151 14.57 4.15 10.39
N ALA A 152 14.22 2.92 10.79
CA ALA A 152 12.83 2.54 11.00
C ALA A 152 12.16 3.40 12.08
N LEU A 153 12.84 3.65 13.20
CA LEU A 153 12.34 4.52 14.27
C LEU A 153 12.26 5.99 13.83
N ALA A 154 13.26 6.48 13.11
CA ALA A 154 13.31 7.84 12.60
C ALA A 154 12.18 8.15 11.60
N LEU A 155 11.67 7.13 10.89
CA LEU A 155 10.49 7.24 10.03
C LEU A 155 9.18 7.02 10.80
N ALA A 156 9.16 6.06 11.72
CA ALA A 156 7.95 5.68 12.45
C ALA A 156 7.48 6.75 13.43
N LEU A 157 8.40 7.41 14.17
CA LEU A 157 8.02 8.40 15.18
C LEU A 157 7.35 9.64 14.55
N PRO A 158 7.91 10.27 13.49
CA PRO A 158 7.23 11.37 12.81
C PRO A 158 5.95 10.94 12.11
N ALA A 159 5.93 9.75 11.48
CA ALA A 159 4.72 9.25 10.82
C ALA A 159 3.57 9.02 11.82
N ALA A 160 3.88 8.49 13.01
CA ALA A 160 2.91 8.35 14.08
C ALA A 160 2.43 9.72 14.58
N ALA A 161 3.34 10.66 14.83
CA ALA A 161 2.97 12.02 15.25
C ALA A 161 2.06 12.71 14.22
N ASP A 162 2.37 12.59 12.93
CA ASP A 162 1.57 13.14 11.85
C ASP A 162 0.21 12.44 11.72
N ALA A 163 0.15 11.11 11.91
CA ALA A 163 -1.11 10.38 11.95
C ALA A 163 -2.01 10.88 13.10
N LEU A 164 -1.45 11.05 14.30
CA LEU A 164 -2.19 11.63 15.43
C LEU A 164 -2.66 13.06 15.15
N ALA A 165 -1.81 13.91 14.58
CA ALA A 165 -2.16 15.28 14.22
C ALA A 165 -3.27 15.31 13.16
N SER A 166 -3.20 14.43 12.16
CA SER A 166 -4.18 14.30 11.08
C SER A 166 -5.53 13.82 11.59
N VAL A 167 -5.56 12.83 12.50
CA VAL A 167 -6.79 12.37 13.16
C VAL A 167 -7.42 13.49 14.00
N ARG A 168 -6.62 14.21 14.80
CA ARG A 168 -7.12 15.35 15.59
C ARG A 168 -7.63 16.49 14.71
N GLY A 169 -7.01 16.70 13.55
CA GLY A 169 -7.40 17.69 12.56
C GLY A 169 -8.61 17.29 11.72
N ALA A 170 -8.89 16.00 11.54
CA ALA A 170 -9.98 15.50 10.72
C ALA A 170 -11.36 15.97 11.22
N GLY A 171 -11.55 16.10 12.53
CA GLY A 171 -12.77 16.69 13.12
C GLY A 171 -12.96 18.19 12.84
N ARG A 172 -11.95 18.88 12.29
CA ARG A 172 -11.98 20.31 11.93
C ARG A 172 -11.96 20.55 10.42
N ARG A 173 -11.68 19.52 9.61
CA ARG A 173 -11.69 19.61 8.15
C ARG A 173 -13.12 19.38 7.69
N HIS A 174 -13.84 20.45 7.35
CA HIS A 174 -15.08 20.35 6.59
C HIS A 174 -14.81 19.54 5.30
N PRO A 175 -15.70 18.63 4.88
CA PRO A 175 -15.54 17.92 3.63
C PRO A 175 -15.66 18.92 2.47
N ALA A 176 -14.52 19.39 1.99
CA ALA A 176 -14.43 20.06 0.70
C ALA A 176 -14.25 18.95 -0.34
N LEU A 177 -15.34 18.76 -1.09
CA LEU A 177 -15.54 17.98 -2.31
C LEU A 177 -14.28 17.70 -3.14
#